data_AF-A0A351SU79-F1
#
_entry.id   AF-A0A351SU79-F1
#
_cell.length_a   1.000
_cell.length_b   1.000
_cell.length_c   1.000
_cell.angle_alpha   90.00
_cell.angle_beta   90.00
_cell.angle_gamma   90.00
#
_symmetry.space_group_name_H-M   'P 1'
#
loop_
_entity.id
_entity.type
_entity.pdbx_description
1 polymer ?
#
loop_
_entity_poly.entity_id
_entity_poly.type
_entity_poly.pdbx_seq_one_letter_code
_entity_poly.pdbx_strand_id
1 'polypeptide(L)'
;MNPNDKPLVWLHGEIKTPPFSQAARLEAGYALRRLQRGELLGMPLSRPMPSIGPRCHELRIDDTGASWRIVVRIDPDAIVILEVFSKKTRTTPRSVIEACKKNSGSMKMREEKKKRLEAKGWKIGTIKEFLGLSDEESEYIELKMRLADGLRERRQRHRLSQMELARMLRSSQSRVAKMESGDPSVSLDLLIRSLLALGISNRELSRMISTSRSASAA
;
A
#
# COMPACT_ATOMS: atom_id res chain seq x y z
N MET A 1 -3.74 11.54 -6.93
CA MET A 1 -3.56 10.10 -7.24
C MET A 1 -3.21 9.97 -8.71
N ASN A 2 -2.37 9.01 -9.09
CA ASN A 2 -2.12 8.73 -10.51
C ASN A 2 -3.39 8.08 -11.11
N PRO A 3 -3.83 8.45 -12.32
CA PRO A 3 -5.00 7.83 -12.96
C PRO A 3 -4.95 6.29 -13.07
N ASN A 4 -3.74 5.71 -13.04
CA ASN A 4 -3.53 4.27 -13.08
C ASN A 4 -3.54 3.59 -11.70
N ASP A 5 -3.61 4.36 -10.61
CA ASP A 5 -3.72 3.80 -9.26
C ASP A 5 -5.11 3.18 -9.08
N LYS A 6 -5.18 1.93 -8.60
CA LYS A 6 -6.46 1.30 -8.27
C LYS A 6 -7.15 2.06 -7.15
N PRO A 7 -8.42 2.46 -7.29
CA PRO A 7 -9.17 3.11 -6.23
C PRO A 7 -9.30 2.20 -4.99
N LEU A 8 -9.40 2.82 -3.82
CA LEU A 8 -9.72 2.13 -2.57
C LEU A 8 -11.23 2.18 -2.33
N VAL A 9 -11.84 1.04 -2.02
CA VAL A 9 -13.29 0.88 -1.92
C VAL A 9 -13.65 0.15 -0.63
N TRP A 10 -14.58 0.67 0.17
CA TRP A 10 -15.03 0.04 1.42
C TRP A 10 -16.48 0.39 1.75
N LEU A 11 -17.14 -0.43 2.56
CA LEU A 11 -18.49 -0.14 3.04
C LEU A 11 -18.44 0.94 4.12
N HIS A 12 -18.90 2.15 3.79
CA HIS A 12 -18.76 3.32 4.65
C HIS A 12 -19.60 3.18 5.91
N GLY A 13 -19.09 3.67 7.04
CA GLY A 13 -19.79 3.61 8.34
C GLY A 13 -19.67 2.24 9.03
N GLU A 14 -19.65 1.15 8.26
CA GLU A 14 -19.49 -0.22 8.79
C GLU A 14 -18.02 -0.62 8.94
N ILE A 15 -17.21 -0.40 7.90
CA ILE A 15 -15.78 -0.74 7.93
C ILE A 15 -14.98 0.52 8.29
N LYS A 16 -14.31 0.47 9.43
CA LYS A 16 -13.47 1.56 9.96
C LYS A 16 -12.16 1.00 10.48
N THR A 17 -11.12 1.82 10.46
CA THR A 17 -9.90 1.51 11.20
C THR A 17 -10.12 1.72 12.70
N PRO A 18 -9.45 0.93 13.55
CA PRO A 18 -9.32 1.27 14.97
C PRO A 18 -8.50 2.58 15.12
N PRO A 19 -8.39 3.14 16.34
CA PRO A 19 -7.41 4.17 16.62
C PRO A 19 -5.99 3.59 16.53
N PHE A 20 -5.46 3.50 15.31
CA PHE A 20 -4.08 3.09 15.05
C PHE A 20 -3.09 4.07 15.66
N SER A 21 -1.94 3.59 16.12
CA SER A 21 -0.77 4.47 16.30
C SER A 21 -0.33 5.08 14.97
N GLN A 22 0.48 6.14 15.03
CA GLN A 22 1.10 6.71 13.82
C GLN A 22 1.90 5.64 13.04
N ALA A 23 2.64 4.78 13.73
CA ALA A 23 3.42 3.72 13.08
C ALA A 23 2.52 2.74 12.31
N ALA A 24 1.42 2.30 12.91
CA ALA A 24 0.46 1.41 12.26
C ALA A 24 -0.28 2.07 11.09
N ARG A 25 -0.62 3.37 11.20
CA ARG A 25 -1.17 4.16 10.08
C ARG A 25 -0.21 4.21 8.90
N LEU A 26 1.07 4.48 9.15
CA LEU A 26 2.10 4.52 8.11
C LEU A 26 2.32 3.14 7.48
N GLU A 27 2.44 2.07 8.27
CA GLU A 27 2.61 0.70 7.77
C GLU A 27 1.43 0.26 6.90
N ALA A 28 0.20 0.46 7.37
CA ALA A 28 -1.00 0.19 6.60
C ALA A 28 -1.07 1.04 5.33
N GLY A 29 -0.69 2.32 5.43
CA GLY A 29 -0.66 3.25 4.31
C GLY A 29 0.30 2.80 3.21
N TYR A 30 1.52 2.40 3.57
CA TYR A 30 2.48 1.83 2.62
C TYR A 30 1.96 0.55 1.97
N ALA A 31 1.38 -0.38 2.74
CA ALA A 31 0.86 -1.63 2.22
C ALA A 31 -0.28 -1.38 1.22
N LEU A 32 -1.27 -0.56 1.59
CA LEU A 32 -2.38 -0.21 0.71
C LEU A 32 -1.89 0.55 -0.53
N ARG A 33 -0.90 1.45 -0.38
CA ARG A 33 -0.38 2.22 -1.50
C ARG A 33 0.30 1.34 -2.55
N ARG A 34 1.05 0.33 -2.11
CA ARG A 34 1.67 -0.68 -3.00
C ARG A 34 0.61 -1.51 -3.72
N LEU A 35 -0.46 -1.91 -3.03
CA LEU A 35 -1.60 -2.59 -3.65
C LEU A 35 -2.28 -1.71 -4.72
N GLN A 36 -2.48 -0.42 -4.44
CA GLN A 36 -3.05 0.51 -5.42
C GLN A 36 -2.22 0.59 -6.71
N ARG A 37 -0.90 0.43 -6.60
CA ARG A 37 0.03 0.42 -7.74
C ARG A 37 0.09 -0.92 -8.48
N GLY A 38 -0.71 -1.89 -8.06
CA GLY A 38 -0.79 -3.21 -8.68
C GLY A 38 0.23 -4.22 -8.18
N GLU A 39 0.98 -3.92 -7.10
CA GLU A 39 1.86 -4.91 -6.48
C GLU A 39 1.05 -6.02 -5.80
N LEU A 40 1.59 -7.25 -5.84
CA LEU A 40 1.12 -8.35 -5.02
C LEU A 40 2.03 -8.49 -3.81
N LEU A 41 1.47 -8.23 -2.63
CA LEU A 41 2.20 -8.35 -1.37
C LEU A 41 2.26 -9.83 -0.94
N GLY A 42 3.43 -10.26 -0.50
CA GLY A 42 3.67 -11.60 0.02
C GLY A 42 3.76 -11.67 1.54
N MET A 43 4.03 -12.86 2.04
CA MET A 43 4.29 -13.11 3.46
C MET A 43 5.58 -12.39 3.92
N PRO A 44 5.67 -11.97 5.21
CA PRO A 44 4.65 -12.10 6.26
C PRO A 44 3.56 -11.01 6.23
N LEU A 45 3.77 -9.92 5.47
CA LEU A 45 2.88 -8.74 5.46
C LEU A 45 1.48 -9.07 4.93
N SER A 46 1.38 -9.91 3.90
CA SER A 46 0.11 -10.31 3.30
C SER A 46 0.00 -11.82 3.21
N ARG A 47 -1.09 -12.37 3.74
CA ARG A 47 -1.41 -13.80 3.66
C ARG A 47 -2.66 -14.01 2.80
N PRO A 48 -2.64 -14.92 1.82
CA PRO A 48 -3.84 -15.32 1.10
C PRO A 48 -4.93 -15.90 2.03
N MET A 49 -6.19 -15.56 1.75
CA MET A 49 -7.38 -15.97 2.51
C MET A 49 -8.37 -16.76 1.63
N PRO A 50 -8.01 -17.98 1.19
CA PRO A 50 -8.87 -18.80 0.33
C PRO A 50 -10.20 -19.18 0.99
N SER A 51 -10.26 -19.19 2.33
CA SER A 51 -11.50 -19.41 3.08
C SER A 51 -12.55 -18.31 2.88
N ILE A 52 -12.15 -17.11 2.43
CA ILE A 52 -13.05 -16.01 2.08
C ILE A 52 -13.35 -16.03 0.58
N GLY A 53 -12.32 -16.20 -0.25
CA GLY A 53 -12.48 -16.28 -1.71
C GLY A 53 -11.19 -15.98 -2.47
N PRO A 54 -11.22 -16.08 -3.80
CA PRO A 54 -10.05 -15.77 -4.64
C PRO A 54 -9.65 -14.29 -4.48
N ARG A 55 -8.35 -14.03 -4.57
CA ARG A 55 -7.76 -12.67 -4.48
C ARG A 55 -8.01 -11.96 -3.14
N CYS A 56 -8.51 -12.66 -2.13
CA CYS A 56 -8.68 -12.15 -0.79
C CYS A 56 -7.40 -12.39 0.02
N HIS A 57 -6.93 -11.36 0.71
CA HIS A 57 -5.71 -11.38 1.51
C HIS A 57 -5.97 -10.71 2.87
N GLU A 58 -5.29 -11.18 3.92
CA GLU A 58 -5.15 -10.43 5.17
C GLU A 58 -3.82 -9.69 5.18
N LEU A 59 -3.85 -8.36 5.28
CA LEU A 59 -2.67 -7.57 5.63
C LEU A 59 -2.45 -7.63 7.13
N ARG A 60 -1.19 -7.79 7.55
CA ARG A 60 -0.79 -7.86 8.95
C ARG A 60 -0.14 -6.55 9.34
N ILE A 61 -0.78 -5.81 10.22
CA ILE A 61 -0.29 -4.53 10.72
C ILE A 61 -0.04 -4.72 12.21
N ASP A 62 1.22 -4.62 12.63
CA ASP A 62 1.55 -4.69 14.04
C ASP A 62 1.48 -3.29 14.65
N ASP A 63 0.90 -3.19 15.83
CA ASP A 63 0.64 -1.93 16.52
C ASP A 63 0.99 -2.06 18.01
N THR A 64 1.01 -0.95 18.73
CA THR A 64 1.33 -0.93 20.16
C THR A 64 0.26 -1.71 20.94
N GLY A 65 0.62 -2.90 21.43
CA GLY A 65 -0.26 -3.75 22.23
C GLY A 65 -1.31 -4.54 21.44
N ALA A 66 -1.31 -4.48 20.10
CA ALA A 66 -2.25 -5.22 19.26
C ALA A 66 -1.64 -5.57 17.91
N SER A 67 -2.11 -6.68 17.31
CA SER A 67 -1.83 -7.00 15.91
C SER A 67 -3.15 -6.93 15.14
N TRP A 68 -3.22 -6.08 14.13
CA TRP A 68 -4.43 -5.81 13.36
C TRP A 68 -4.39 -6.49 12.01
N ARG A 69 -5.58 -6.85 11.50
CA ARG A 69 -5.73 -7.42 10.17
C ARG A 69 -6.66 -6.54 9.35
N ILE A 70 -6.20 -6.16 8.16
CA ILE A 70 -7.04 -5.52 7.14
C ILE A 70 -7.28 -6.58 6.07
N VAL A 71 -8.52 -7.04 5.95
CA VAL A 71 -8.90 -7.99 4.92
C VAL A 71 -9.20 -7.21 3.65
N VAL A 72 -8.50 -7.55 2.58
CA VAL A 72 -8.64 -6.89 1.27
C VAL A 72 -8.95 -7.92 0.19
N ARG A 73 -9.73 -7.52 -0.82
CA ARG A 73 -9.77 -8.20 -2.11
C ARG A 73 -9.07 -7.34 -3.15
N ILE A 74 -8.15 -7.95 -3.87
CA ILE A 74 -7.32 -7.28 -4.89
C ILE A 74 -7.91 -7.57 -6.26
N ASP A 75 -8.71 -6.65 -6.80
CA ASP A 75 -9.24 -6.74 -8.15
C ASP A 75 -8.27 -6.08 -9.17
N PRO A 76 -8.40 -6.35 -10.48
CA PRO A 76 -7.63 -5.67 -11.52
C PRO A 76 -7.82 -4.15 -11.50
N ASP A 77 -8.98 -3.68 -11.07
CA ASP A 77 -9.46 -2.30 -11.18
C ASP A 77 -9.80 -1.63 -9.84
N ALA A 78 -9.65 -2.31 -8.70
CA ALA A 78 -9.88 -1.75 -7.37
C ALA A 78 -9.19 -2.55 -6.25
N ILE A 79 -8.91 -1.87 -5.13
CA ILE A 79 -8.59 -2.51 -3.86
C ILE A 79 -9.80 -2.38 -2.94
N VAL A 80 -10.40 -3.51 -2.58
CA VAL A 80 -11.65 -3.55 -1.82
C VAL A 80 -11.33 -3.95 -0.38
N ILE A 81 -11.60 -3.09 0.59
CA ILE A 81 -11.51 -3.43 2.00
C ILE A 81 -12.79 -4.18 2.40
N LEU A 82 -12.64 -5.38 2.94
CA LEU A 82 -13.73 -6.24 3.36
C LEU A 82 -14.01 -6.19 4.86
N GLU A 83 -12.95 -6.04 5.69
CA GLU A 83 -13.06 -5.92 7.14
C GLU A 83 -11.74 -5.45 7.77
N VAL A 84 -11.80 -4.84 8.96
CA VAL A 84 -10.64 -4.57 9.83
C VAL A 84 -10.90 -5.14 11.22
N PHE A 85 -9.98 -5.95 11.75
CA PHE A 85 -10.18 -6.56 13.07
C PHE A 85 -8.89 -6.77 13.87
N SER A 86 -9.01 -6.80 15.19
CA SER A 86 -7.90 -7.13 16.10
C SER A 86 -7.67 -8.64 16.15
N LYS A 87 -6.43 -9.06 15.94
CA LYS A 87 -6.04 -10.46 15.99
C LYS A 87 -5.79 -10.91 17.43
N LYS A 88 -6.84 -11.41 18.09
CA LYS A 88 -6.76 -11.94 19.47
C LYS A 88 -6.44 -13.44 19.54
N THR A 89 -6.75 -14.20 18.50
CA THR A 89 -6.59 -15.67 18.46
C THR A 89 -5.84 -16.08 17.19
N ARG A 90 -5.33 -17.32 17.10
CA ARG A 90 -4.58 -17.80 15.90
C ARG A 90 -5.46 -17.92 14.64
N THR A 91 -6.72 -18.30 14.78
CA THR A 91 -7.69 -18.43 13.67
C THR A 91 -8.50 -17.15 13.50
N THR A 92 -8.84 -16.80 12.26
CA THR A 92 -9.72 -15.65 12.00
C THR A 92 -11.14 -16.02 12.45
N PRO A 93 -11.85 -15.17 13.22
CA PRO A 93 -13.20 -15.47 13.67
C PRO A 93 -14.15 -15.82 12.52
N ARG A 94 -15.06 -16.78 12.73
CA ARG A 94 -16.03 -17.19 11.70
C ARG A 94 -16.91 -16.03 11.24
N SER A 95 -17.33 -15.18 12.18
CA SER A 95 -18.12 -13.97 11.90
C SER A 95 -17.43 -13.03 10.90
N VAL A 96 -16.12 -12.83 11.05
CA VAL A 96 -15.32 -12.03 10.10
C VAL A 96 -15.28 -12.66 8.72
N ILE A 97 -15.11 -13.99 8.63
CA ILE A 97 -15.09 -14.71 7.35
C ILE A 97 -16.45 -14.59 6.65
N GLU A 98 -17.55 -14.75 7.38
CA GLU A 98 -18.91 -14.65 6.86
C GLU A 98 -19.24 -13.23 6.37
N ALA A 99 -18.88 -12.20 7.15
CA ALA A 99 -19.01 -10.80 6.73
C ALA A 99 -18.22 -10.53 5.44
N CYS A 100 -16.96 -10.99 5.38
CA CYS A 100 -16.12 -10.84 4.19
C CYS A 100 -16.72 -11.56 2.97
N LYS A 101 -17.27 -12.77 3.13
CA LYS A 101 -17.95 -13.50 2.05
C LYS A 101 -19.18 -12.78 1.52
N LYS A 102 -19.99 -12.20 2.42
CA LYS A 102 -21.14 -11.37 2.05
C LYS A 102 -20.71 -10.15 1.22
N ASN A 103 -19.56 -9.57 1.57
CA ASN A 103 -19.02 -8.38 0.92
C ASN A 103 -18.16 -8.68 -0.32
N SER A 104 -17.74 -9.93 -0.54
CA SER A 104 -16.82 -10.34 -1.62
C SER A 104 -17.50 -10.66 -2.97
N GLY A 105 -18.73 -10.19 -3.19
CA GLY A 105 -19.41 -10.31 -4.49
C GLY A 105 -18.60 -9.67 -5.63
N SER A 106 -18.59 -10.28 -6.81
CA SER A 106 -17.76 -9.88 -7.96
C SER A 106 -17.89 -8.39 -8.31
N MET A 107 -16.79 -7.64 -8.28
CA MET A 107 -16.70 -6.23 -8.69
C MET A 107 -15.98 -6.12 -10.04
N LYS A 108 -16.59 -5.35 -10.94
CA LYS A 108 -15.96 -4.78 -12.13
C LYS A 108 -16.35 -3.30 -12.06
N MET A 109 -15.38 -2.40 -11.99
CA MET A 109 -15.59 -0.96 -11.85
C MET A 109 -15.93 -0.37 -13.21
N ARG A 110 -17.22 -0.46 -13.57
CA ARG A 110 -17.84 0.38 -14.62
C ARG A 110 -18.52 1.58 -13.95
N GLU A 111 -18.71 2.67 -14.67
CA GLU A 111 -19.32 3.91 -14.13
C GLU A 111 -20.70 3.66 -13.48
N GLU A 112 -21.53 2.84 -14.12
CA GLU A 112 -22.83 2.40 -13.57
C GLU A 112 -22.69 1.61 -12.26
N LYS A 113 -21.61 0.84 -12.13
CA LYS A 113 -21.34 0.03 -10.94
C LYS A 113 -20.77 0.88 -9.80
N LYS A 114 -20.03 1.95 -10.09
CA LYS A 114 -19.65 2.97 -9.10
C LYS A 114 -20.90 3.60 -8.46
N LYS A 115 -21.83 4.09 -9.27
CA LYS A 115 -23.11 4.63 -8.78
C LYS A 115 -23.88 3.61 -7.93
N ARG A 116 -23.91 2.34 -8.35
CA ARG A 116 -24.57 1.27 -7.60
C ARG A 116 -23.88 0.96 -6.26
N LEU A 117 -22.56 1.06 -6.20
CA LEU A 117 -21.79 0.84 -4.98
C LEU A 117 -22.07 1.97 -3.99
N GLU A 118 -22.00 3.22 -4.44
CA GLU A 118 -22.33 4.39 -3.64
C GLU A 118 -23.76 4.33 -3.10
N ALA A 119 -24.74 3.94 -3.92
CA ALA A 119 -26.12 3.72 -3.50
C ALA A 119 -26.29 2.61 -2.44
N LYS A 120 -25.33 1.68 -2.36
CA LYS A 120 -25.28 0.61 -1.34
C LYS A 120 -24.41 0.99 -0.14
N GLY A 121 -24.04 2.26 0.01
CA GLY A 121 -23.21 2.75 1.11
C GLY A 121 -21.71 2.48 0.96
N TRP A 122 -21.25 2.00 -0.19
CA TRP A 122 -19.81 1.84 -0.43
C TRP A 122 -19.20 3.19 -0.78
N LYS A 123 -18.12 3.55 -0.09
CA LYS A 123 -17.29 4.70 -0.42
C LYS A 123 -16.14 4.28 -1.31
N ILE A 124 -15.93 5.08 -2.36
CA ILE A 124 -14.70 5.09 -3.14
C ILE A 124 -13.90 6.30 -2.66
N GLY A 125 -12.71 6.07 -2.14
CA GLY A 125 -11.94 7.12 -1.50
C GLY A 125 -10.44 6.88 -1.52
N THR A 126 -9.74 7.70 -0.75
CA THR A 126 -8.28 7.67 -0.64
C THR A 126 -7.83 6.89 0.59
N ILE A 127 -6.56 6.46 0.59
CA ILE A 127 -5.92 5.88 1.78
C ILE A 127 -5.96 6.87 2.95
N LYS A 128 -5.74 8.16 2.69
CA LYS A 128 -5.84 9.23 3.70
C LYS A 128 -7.19 9.21 4.40
N GLU A 129 -8.28 9.15 3.64
CA GLU A 129 -9.63 9.11 4.21
C GLU A 129 -9.92 7.81 4.96
N PHE A 130 -9.47 6.67 4.45
CA PHE A 130 -9.75 5.37 5.06
C PHE A 130 -8.99 5.17 6.37
N LEU A 131 -7.71 5.55 6.43
CA LEU A 131 -6.84 5.39 7.60
C LEU A 131 -6.86 6.60 8.55
N GLY A 132 -7.55 7.68 8.17
CA GLY A 132 -7.56 8.94 8.93
C GLY A 132 -6.17 9.58 9.01
N LEU A 133 -5.41 9.58 7.90
CA LEU A 133 -4.06 10.12 7.87
C LEU A 133 -4.07 11.65 7.96
N SER A 134 -3.07 12.22 8.64
CA SER A 134 -2.75 13.63 8.49
C SER A 134 -2.19 13.93 7.08
N ASP A 135 -2.18 15.20 6.68
CA ASP A 135 -1.50 15.63 5.45
C ASP A 135 -0.02 15.26 5.46
N GLU A 136 0.63 15.41 6.61
CA GLU A 136 2.02 15.01 6.82
C GLU A 136 2.22 13.50 6.58
N GLU A 137 1.39 12.65 7.19
CA GLU A 137 1.50 11.19 7.03
C GLU A 137 1.26 10.76 5.58
N SER A 138 0.28 11.37 4.92
CA SER A 138 -0.01 11.11 3.51
C SER A 138 1.17 11.51 2.61
N GLU A 139 1.77 12.68 2.84
CA GLU A 139 2.92 13.13 2.06
C GLU A 139 4.17 12.30 2.36
N TYR A 140 4.36 11.88 3.62
CA TYR A 140 5.45 10.99 4.00
C TYR A 140 5.38 9.65 3.26
N ILE A 141 4.16 9.09 3.10
CA ILE A 141 3.95 7.88 2.31
C ILE A 141 4.29 8.09 0.84
N GLU A 142 3.77 9.15 0.23
CA GLU A 142 4.05 9.46 -1.19
C GLU A 142 5.54 9.76 -1.42
N LEU A 143 6.22 10.44 -0.49
CA LEU A 143 7.65 10.70 -0.57
C LEU A 143 8.45 9.40 -0.64
N LYS A 144 8.14 8.41 0.21
CA LYS A 144 8.80 7.09 0.12
C LYS A 144 8.57 6.45 -1.24
N MET A 145 7.33 6.49 -1.74
CA MET A 145 6.99 5.93 -3.05
C MET A 145 7.79 6.60 -4.18
N ARG A 146 7.91 7.93 -4.17
CA ARG A 146 8.70 8.68 -5.17
C ARG A 146 10.17 8.30 -5.13
N LEU A 147 10.76 8.17 -3.94
CA LEU A 147 12.18 7.80 -3.80
C LEU A 147 12.43 6.34 -4.21
N ALA A 148 11.53 5.42 -3.86
CA ALA A 148 11.58 4.02 -4.28
C ALA A 148 11.55 3.87 -5.81
N ASP A 149 10.65 4.63 -6.46
CA ASP A 149 10.52 4.67 -7.91
C ASP A 149 11.76 5.25 -8.57
N GLY A 150 12.24 6.38 -8.05
CA GLY A 150 13.48 7.01 -8.51
C GLY A 150 14.67 6.06 -8.44
N LEU A 151 14.75 5.24 -7.38
CA LEU A 151 15.82 4.25 -7.22
C LEU A 151 15.74 3.16 -8.30
N ARG A 152 14.54 2.59 -8.49
CA ARG A 152 14.28 1.57 -9.50
C ARG A 152 14.60 2.07 -10.90
N GLU A 153 14.10 3.26 -11.25
CA GLU A 153 14.32 3.87 -12.55
C GLU A 153 15.80 4.15 -12.79
N ARG A 154 16.51 4.70 -11.80
CA ARG A 154 17.95 4.96 -11.91
C ARG A 154 18.72 3.66 -12.13
N ARG A 155 18.45 2.63 -11.34
CA ARG A 155 19.04 1.30 -11.51
C ARG A 155 18.84 0.79 -12.95
N GLN A 156 17.60 0.87 -13.44
CA GLN A 156 17.25 0.43 -14.81
C GLN A 156 17.95 1.27 -15.89
N ARG A 157 18.09 2.59 -15.70
CA ARG A 157 18.85 3.47 -16.61
C ARG A 157 20.35 3.11 -16.68
N HIS A 158 20.92 2.69 -15.55
CA HIS A 158 22.28 2.12 -15.51
C HIS A 158 22.36 0.67 -16.00
N ARG A 159 21.23 0.07 -16.41
CA ARG A 159 21.12 -1.33 -16.86
C ARG A 159 21.59 -2.35 -15.81
N LEU A 160 21.49 -1.98 -14.53
CA LEU A 160 21.87 -2.85 -13.42
C LEU A 160 20.70 -3.78 -13.05
N SER A 161 21.00 -5.04 -12.76
CA SER A 161 20.12 -5.94 -12.02
C SER A 161 20.03 -5.51 -10.54
N GLN A 162 18.99 -5.99 -9.83
CA GLN A 162 18.89 -5.76 -8.39
C GLN A 162 20.07 -6.38 -7.62
N MET A 163 20.65 -7.47 -8.13
CA MET A 163 21.82 -8.12 -7.54
C MET A 163 23.09 -7.27 -7.69
N GLU A 164 23.28 -6.63 -8.83
CA GLU A 164 24.42 -5.73 -9.05
C GLU A 164 24.32 -4.47 -8.18
N LEU A 165 23.13 -3.86 -8.12
CA LEU A 165 22.90 -2.74 -7.19
C LEU A 165 23.13 -3.18 -5.73
N ALA A 166 22.69 -4.38 -5.36
CA ALA A 166 22.93 -4.90 -4.01
C ALA A 166 24.43 -5.02 -3.71
N ARG A 167 25.24 -5.50 -4.65
CA ARG A 167 26.71 -5.56 -4.49
C ARG A 167 27.32 -4.17 -4.31
N MET A 168 26.90 -3.18 -5.11
CA MET A 168 27.37 -1.80 -4.98
C MET A 168 27.04 -1.20 -3.60
N LEU A 169 25.85 -1.50 -3.07
CA LEU A 169 25.36 -0.99 -1.79
C LEU A 169 25.78 -1.85 -0.58
N ARG A 170 26.59 -2.91 -0.77
CA ARG A 170 26.92 -3.91 0.27
C ARG A 170 25.66 -4.44 0.99
N SER A 171 24.67 -4.77 0.19
CA SER A 171 23.32 -5.15 0.61
C SER A 171 22.92 -6.48 -0.02
N SER A 172 21.69 -6.94 0.24
CA SER A 172 21.12 -8.13 -0.41
C SER A 172 20.16 -7.74 -1.54
N GLN A 173 20.01 -8.62 -2.54
CA GLN A 173 19.03 -8.42 -3.61
C GLN A 173 17.61 -8.26 -3.04
N SER A 174 17.26 -9.03 -2.00
CA SER A 174 15.96 -8.90 -1.33
C SER A 174 15.76 -7.52 -0.71
N ARG A 175 16.80 -6.94 -0.08
CA ARG A 175 16.70 -5.58 0.48
C ARG A 175 16.56 -4.54 -0.63
N VAL A 176 17.27 -4.68 -1.75
CA VAL A 176 17.07 -3.81 -2.93
C VAL A 176 15.65 -3.93 -3.49
N ALA A 177 15.12 -5.14 -3.61
CA ALA A 177 13.74 -5.34 -4.06
C ALA A 177 12.72 -4.65 -3.13
N LYS A 178 12.93 -4.73 -1.81
CA LYS A 178 12.11 -4.01 -0.81
C LYS A 178 12.25 -2.49 -0.92
N MET A 179 13.44 -2.00 -1.22
CA MET A 179 13.67 -0.56 -1.43
C MET A 179 12.90 -0.06 -2.64
N GLU A 180 12.96 -0.79 -3.75
CA GLU A 180 12.29 -0.43 -5.01
C GLU A 180 10.76 -0.56 -4.95
N SER A 181 10.23 -1.34 -4.01
CA SER A 181 8.79 -1.41 -3.74
C SER A 181 8.32 -0.43 -2.65
N GLY A 182 9.24 0.30 -2.03
CA GLY A 182 8.92 1.20 -0.92
C GLY A 182 8.36 0.46 0.31
N ASP A 183 8.87 -0.74 0.57
CA ASP A 183 8.45 -1.57 1.70
C ASP A 183 8.52 -0.82 3.05
N PRO A 184 7.56 -1.04 3.98
CA PRO A 184 7.57 -0.38 5.29
C PRO A 184 8.88 -0.53 6.04
N SER A 185 9.58 -1.67 5.89
CA SER A 185 10.83 -1.95 6.59
C SER A 185 12.04 -1.14 6.08
N VAL A 186 11.89 -0.36 5.00
CA VAL A 186 12.96 0.45 4.41
C VAL A 186 12.82 1.89 4.86
N SER A 187 13.90 2.46 5.39
CA SER A 187 13.94 3.87 5.81
C SER A 187 14.13 4.82 4.62
N LEU A 188 13.68 6.07 4.77
CA LEU A 188 13.95 7.14 3.79
C LEU A 188 15.46 7.41 3.66
N ASP A 189 16.21 7.41 4.77
CA ASP A 189 17.67 7.59 4.75
C ASP A 189 18.36 6.54 3.87
N LEU A 190 17.96 5.26 3.97
CA LEU A 190 18.53 4.21 3.14
C LEU A 190 18.21 4.43 1.65
N LEU A 191 17.00 4.88 1.31
CA LEU A 191 16.65 5.22 -0.07
C LEU A 191 17.50 6.39 -0.59
N ILE A 192 17.64 7.45 0.20
CA ILE A 192 18.43 8.64 -0.16
C ILE A 192 19.90 8.28 -0.36
N ARG A 193 20.52 7.54 0.58
CA ARG A 193 21.92 7.08 0.45
C ARG A 193 22.13 6.24 -0.80
N SER A 194 21.16 5.39 -1.12
CA SER A 194 21.25 4.50 -2.28
C SER A 194 21.12 5.25 -3.60
N LEU A 195 20.26 6.26 -3.64
CA LEU A 195 20.16 7.18 -4.78
C LEU A 195 21.46 7.98 -4.97
N LEU A 196 22.07 8.47 -3.89
CA LEU A 196 23.35 9.17 -3.92
C LEU A 196 24.50 8.26 -4.37
N ALA A 197 24.51 7.00 -3.92
CA ALA A 197 25.49 6.00 -4.38
C ALA A 197 25.35 5.67 -5.88
N LEU A 198 24.16 5.88 -6.46
CA LEU A 198 23.91 5.80 -7.90
C LEU A 198 24.19 7.12 -8.64
N GLY A 199 24.80 8.11 -7.97
CA GLY A 199 25.23 9.36 -8.58
C GLY A 199 24.10 10.35 -8.86
N ILE A 200 22.99 10.30 -8.13
CA ILE A 200 21.96 11.35 -8.25
C ILE A 200 22.53 12.70 -7.81
N SER A 201 22.24 13.76 -8.56
CA SER A 201 22.57 15.13 -8.13
C SER A 201 21.58 15.64 -7.08
N ASN A 202 22.01 16.61 -6.25
CA ASN A 202 21.11 17.30 -5.31
C ASN A 202 19.90 17.92 -6.01
N ARG A 203 20.05 18.40 -7.26
CA ARG A 203 18.95 18.97 -8.06
C ARG A 203 17.94 17.90 -8.49
N GLU A 204 18.37 16.69 -8.79
CA GLU A 204 17.47 15.58 -9.11
C GLU A 204 16.77 15.05 -7.86
N LEU A 205 17.49 14.92 -6.73
CA LEU A 205 16.91 14.53 -5.46
C LEU A 205 15.86 15.56 -4.98
N SER A 206 16.19 16.85 -5.06
CA SER A 206 15.27 17.94 -4.75
C SER A 206 13.99 17.86 -5.58
N ARG A 207 14.09 17.56 -6.89
CA ARG A 207 12.92 17.34 -7.74
C ARG A 207 12.07 16.16 -7.29
N MET A 208 12.67 15.05 -6.87
CA MET A 208 11.92 13.89 -6.34
C MET A 208 11.16 14.22 -5.05
N ILE A 209 11.70 15.14 -4.23
CA ILE A 209 11.07 15.59 -2.99
C ILE A 209 9.96 16.61 -3.29
N SER A 210 10.24 17.60 -4.15
CA SER A 210 9.34 18.73 -4.41
C SER A 210 8.18 18.41 -5.34
N THR A 211 8.26 17.32 -6.12
CA THR A 211 7.17 16.94 -7.03
C THR A 211 6.00 16.39 -6.23
N SER A 212 5.08 17.26 -5.80
CA SER A 212 3.77 16.83 -5.34
C SER A 212 2.99 16.28 -6.54
N ARG A 213 2.47 15.05 -6.43
CA ARG A 213 1.60 14.46 -7.46
C ARG A 213 0.24 15.19 -7.60
N SER A 214 0.04 16.28 -6.85
CA SER A 214 -1.12 17.17 -6.98
C SER A 214 -0.97 18.23 -8.08
N ALA A 215 0.23 18.43 -8.64
CA ALA A 215 0.49 19.52 -9.59
C ALA A 215 0.45 19.13 -11.08
N SER A 216 0.19 17.86 -11.44
CA SER A 216 0.15 17.42 -12.85
C SER A 216 -1.28 17.18 -13.39
N ALA A 217 -2.28 17.81 -12.78
CA ALA A 217 -3.66 17.82 -13.26
C ALA A 217 -4.20 19.26 -13.21
N ALA A 218 -3.50 20.17 -13.89
CA ALA A 218 -3.97 21.49 -14.28
C ALA A 218 -3.56 21.73 -15.73
#